data_AF-A0AAE4DA54-F1
#
_entry.id   AF-A0AAE4DA54-F1
#
_cell.length_a   1.000
_cell.length_b   1.000
_cell.length_c   1.000
_cell.angle_alpha   90.00
_cell.angle_beta   90.00
_cell.angle_gamma   90.00
#
_symmetry.space_group_name_H-M   'P 1'
#
loop_
_entity.id
_entity.type
_entity.pdbx_description
1 polymer ?
#
loop_
_entity_poly.entity_id
_entity_poly.type
_entity_poly.pdbx_seq_one_letter_code
_entity_poly.pdbx_strand_id
1 'polypeptide(L)'
;MIARKLLLVATSGLFLSACGLMPSGSSEPASSAEATSPSDTQAAVDNYPGIEVITSSPERFSRQLGRYTVYERTSCNRDSERREAFAATLQKLQAKAADDGADTVRVLGTGALESRGLCNNDMFQLTGVAFREENIQQNQASGGAGSGPQTDSLTARLEELDSLQERGLISESEYQQLREQVLNDAY
;
A
#
# COMPACT_ATOMS: atom_id res chain seq x y z
N MET A 1 -28.13 -45.65 -32.40
CA MET A 1 -27.31 -45.35 -33.60
C MET A 1 -26.29 -44.31 -33.16
N ILE A 2 -25.03 -44.68 -32.83
CA ILE A 2 -23.85 -44.76 -33.73
C ILE A 2 -23.65 -43.40 -34.44
N ALA A 3 -22.60 -42.60 -34.21
CA ALA A 3 -21.19 -42.96 -34.30
C ALA A 3 -20.24 -42.02 -33.52
N ARG A 4 -19.15 -42.62 -33.04
CA ARG A 4 -17.88 -42.01 -32.63
C ARG A 4 -17.23 -41.22 -33.79
N LYS A 5 -16.50 -40.15 -33.46
CA LYS A 5 -15.29 -39.76 -34.21
C LYS A 5 -14.18 -39.34 -33.24
N LEU A 6 -13.27 -40.29 -33.01
CA LEU A 6 -11.90 -40.08 -32.56
C LEU A 6 -11.09 -39.45 -33.70
N LEU A 7 -10.20 -38.50 -33.38
CA LEU A 7 -9.01 -38.27 -34.18
C LEU A 7 -7.83 -37.96 -33.24
N LEU A 8 -6.97 -38.98 -33.12
CA LEU A 8 -5.59 -38.96 -32.62
C LEU A 8 -4.65 -38.41 -33.72
N VAL A 9 -3.36 -38.26 -33.38
CA VAL A 9 -2.16 -38.09 -34.25
C VAL A 9 -1.71 -36.61 -34.31
N ALA A 10 -0.45 -36.19 -34.13
CA ALA A 10 0.90 -36.79 -34.13
C ALA A 10 1.88 -35.81 -33.41
N THR A 11 2.74 -36.22 -32.48
CA THR A 11 4.18 -36.59 -32.64
C THR A 11 5.17 -35.49 -33.07
N SER A 12 6.21 -35.34 -32.23
CA SER A 12 7.63 -35.01 -32.55
C SER A 12 7.95 -33.59 -33.03
N GLY A 13 9.03 -32.91 -32.64
CA GLY A 13 10.21 -33.23 -31.85
C GLY A 13 11.29 -32.17 -32.11
N LEU A 14 12.22 -32.01 -31.15
CA LEU A 14 13.61 -31.53 -31.23
C LEU A 14 13.92 -30.15 -31.86
N PHE A 15 14.72 -29.31 -31.17
CA PHE A 15 16.14 -29.07 -31.51
C PHE A 15 16.85 -28.20 -30.46
N LEU A 16 18.12 -28.54 -30.23
CA LEU A 16 19.10 -27.94 -29.32
C LEU A 16 19.61 -26.57 -29.80
N SER A 17 20.00 -25.70 -28.87
CA SER A 17 21.20 -24.83 -28.91
C SER A 17 21.30 -24.10 -27.55
N ALA A 18 22.43 -23.79 -26.94
CA ALA A 18 23.83 -24.09 -27.15
C ALA A 18 24.57 -23.82 -25.83
N CYS A 19 25.72 -24.48 -25.66
CA CYS A 19 26.70 -24.20 -24.62
C CYS A 19 27.30 -22.79 -24.72
N GLY A 20 27.60 -22.22 -23.56
CA GLY A 20 28.55 -21.12 -23.34
C GLY A 20 28.40 -20.70 -21.88
N LEU A 21 29.41 -20.48 -21.05
CA LEU A 21 30.87 -20.46 -21.17
C LEU A 21 31.36 -20.64 -19.71
N MET A 22 32.49 -21.32 -19.48
CA MET A 22 33.03 -21.53 -18.14
C MET A 22 33.69 -20.28 -17.52
N PRO A 23 33.80 -20.22 -16.18
CA PRO A 23 34.32 -19.10 -15.41
C PRO A 23 35.85 -19.16 -15.27
N SER A 24 36.52 -18.01 -15.26
CA SER A 24 37.93 -17.93 -14.84
C SER A 24 38.33 -16.49 -14.54
N GLY A 25 39.05 -16.27 -13.43
CA GLY A 25 39.94 -15.11 -13.28
C GLY A 25 39.73 -14.17 -12.10
N SER A 26 39.83 -14.72 -10.88
CA SER A 26 40.43 -14.19 -9.64
C SER A 26 41.02 -12.75 -9.53
N SER A 27 40.70 -12.13 -8.37
CA SER A 27 41.53 -11.25 -7.50
C SER A 27 41.79 -9.80 -7.96
N GLU A 28 41.73 -8.72 -7.16
CA GLU A 28 41.67 -8.47 -5.70
C GLU A 28 41.39 -6.94 -5.46
N PRO A 29 41.43 -6.35 -4.24
CA PRO A 29 40.43 -5.40 -3.75
C PRO A 29 40.85 -3.91 -3.85
N ALA A 30 39.86 -3.01 -3.78
CA ALA A 30 40.06 -1.66 -3.25
C ALA A 30 38.76 -1.06 -2.71
N SER A 31 38.85 -0.61 -1.46
CA SER A 31 38.10 0.45 -0.79
C SER A 31 37.11 1.26 -1.64
N SER A 32 35.87 1.35 -1.19
CA SER A 32 35.45 2.45 -0.30
C SER A 32 33.99 2.26 0.10
N ALA A 33 33.77 2.33 1.41
CA ALA A 33 32.45 2.48 1.97
C ALA A 33 31.90 3.87 1.60
N GLU A 34 30.79 3.90 0.87
CA GLU A 34 29.90 5.06 0.88
C GLU A 34 28.47 4.55 0.76
N ALA A 35 27.82 4.46 1.92
CA ALA A 35 26.39 4.29 2.03
C ALA A 35 25.72 5.55 1.49
N THR A 36 25.34 5.53 0.21
CA THR A 36 24.39 6.49 -0.34
C THR A 36 23.08 5.75 -0.54
N SER A 37 22.12 6.05 0.32
CA SER A 37 20.72 5.67 0.19
C SER A 37 20.24 5.90 -1.25
N PRO A 38 19.49 4.98 -1.87
CA PRO A 38 18.77 5.32 -3.08
C PRO A 38 17.66 6.29 -2.68
N SER A 39 17.95 7.59 -2.78
CA SER A 39 16.91 8.61 -2.85
C SER A 39 16.02 8.29 -4.04
N ASP A 40 14.77 7.99 -3.74
CA ASP A 40 13.63 8.00 -4.64
C ASP A 40 13.73 9.21 -5.57
N THR A 41 14.26 8.99 -6.77
CA THR A 41 14.05 9.93 -7.88
C THR A 41 12.67 9.59 -8.43
N GLN A 42 11.64 10.09 -7.74
CA GLN A 42 10.31 10.20 -8.32
C GLN A 42 10.43 11.14 -9.52
N ALA A 43 10.45 10.57 -10.71
CA ALA A 43 10.24 11.32 -11.93
C ALA A 43 8.87 11.99 -11.80
N ALA A 44 8.86 13.32 -11.77
CA ALA A 44 7.66 14.13 -11.72
C ALA A 44 6.89 13.96 -13.03
N VAL A 45 6.02 12.95 -13.07
CA VAL A 45 4.93 12.88 -14.03
C VAL A 45 3.89 13.90 -13.54
N ASP A 46 3.41 14.77 -14.42
CA ASP A 46 2.38 15.77 -14.12
C ASP A 46 1.23 15.10 -13.35
N ASN A 47 1.22 15.28 -12.03
CA ASN A 47 0.29 14.61 -11.13
C ASN A 47 -1.11 15.18 -11.36
N TYR A 48 -2.11 14.29 -11.48
CA TYR A 48 -3.49 14.70 -11.31
C TYR A 48 -3.62 15.43 -9.96
N PRO A 49 -4.15 16.67 -9.91
CA PRO A 49 -4.15 17.45 -8.68
C PRO A 49 -4.94 16.72 -7.60
N GLY A 50 -4.25 16.30 -6.54
CA GLY A 50 -4.84 15.68 -5.36
C GLY A 50 -4.63 14.17 -5.21
N ILE A 51 -4.03 13.46 -6.18
CA ILE A 51 -3.73 12.01 -6.05
C ILE A 51 -2.22 11.78 -6.01
N GLU A 52 -1.72 11.28 -4.89
CA GLU A 52 -0.33 10.83 -4.79
C GLU A 52 -0.15 9.46 -5.47
N VAL A 53 0.93 9.30 -6.25
CA VAL A 53 1.26 8.02 -6.89
C VAL A 53 2.45 7.40 -6.19
N ILE A 54 2.25 6.21 -5.64
CA ILE A 54 3.30 5.46 -4.93
C ILE A 54 3.56 4.09 -5.58
N THR A 55 4.72 3.53 -5.28
CA THR A 55 5.14 2.20 -5.74
C THR A 55 5.27 1.19 -4.60
N SER A 56 5.41 1.67 -3.37
CA SER A 56 5.48 0.92 -2.12
C SER A 56 4.11 0.87 -1.43
N SER A 57 4.01 0.07 -0.36
CA SER A 57 2.81 0.09 0.49
C SER A 57 2.69 1.44 1.20
N PRO A 58 1.50 2.03 1.32
CA PRO A 58 1.33 3.25 2.09
C PRO A 58 1.72 3.02 3.57
N GLU A 59 2.37 4.02 4.18
CA GLU A 59 2.86 3.95 5.58
C GLU A 59 1.75 4.19 6.61
N ARG A 60 0.68 4.90 6.24
CA ARG A 60 -0.42 5.30 7.13
C ARG A 60 -1.57 4.31 7.11
N PHE A 61 -2.42 4.37 8.14
CA PHE A 61 -3.73 3.71 8.20
C PHE A 61 -4.58 4.19 7.02
N SER A 62 -4.53 3.42 5.94
CA SER A 62 -5.16 3.76 4.69
C SER A 62 -6.15 2.66 4.35
N ARG A 63 -7.38 3.08 4.04
CA ARG A 63 -8.43 2.16 3.63
C ARG A 63 -8.29 1.92 2.14
N GLN A 64 -8.12 0.65 1.77
CA GLN A 64 -8.18 0.26 0.37
C GLN A 64 -9.60 0.47 -0.17
N LEU A 65 -9.72 1.25 -1.25
CA LEU A 65 -10.99 1.50 -1.93
C LEU A 65 -11.27 0.45 -3.01
N GLY A 66 -10.26 0.12 -3.80
CA GLY A 66 -10.43 -0.76 -4.95
C GLY A 66 -9.15 -0.99 -5.73
N ARG A 67 -9.23 -1.92 -6.68
CA ARG A 67 -8.17 -2.19 -7.66
C ARG A 67 -8.67 -1.80 -9.05
N TYR A 68 -7.87 -1.02 -9.77
CA TYR A 68 -8.19 -0.46 -11.06
C TYR A 68 -7.20 -0.95 -12.11
N THR A 69 -7.71 -1.31 -13.26
CA THR A 69 -6.91 -1.64 -14.43
C THR A 69 -7.37 -0.75 -15.58
N VAL A 70 -6.42 -0.09 -16.23
CA VAL A 70 -6.68 0.78 -17.37
C VAL A 70 -5.82 0.38 -18.55
N TYR A 71 -6.32 0.71 -19.73
CA TYR A 71 -5.72 0.31 -20.99
C TYR A 71 -5.57 1.51 -21.93
N GLU A 72 -4.53 1.48 -22.75
CA GLU A 72 -4.29 2.41 -23.84
C GLU A 72 -3.80 1.64 -25.08
N ARG A 73 -4.23 2.07 -26.27
CA ARG A 73 -3.71 1.49 -27.52
C ARG A 73 -2.38 2.14 -27.83
N THR A 74 -1.37 1.33 -28.15
CA THR A 74 -0.03 1.82 -28.48
C THR A 74 0.77 0.75 -29.21
N SER A 75 1.78 1.11 -30.01
CA SER A 75 2.73 0.09 -30.45
C SER A 75 3.65 -0.34 -29.32
N CYS A 76 3.65 -1.63 -28.98
CA CYS A 76 4.53 -2.16 -27.94
C CYS A 76 6.01 -2.24 -28.36
N ASN A 77 6.27 -2.14 -29.67
CA ASN A 77 7.60 -2.25 -30.27
C ASN A 77 8.36 -0.92 -30.27
N ARG A 78 7.74 0.17 -29.83
CA ARG A 78 8.33 1.51 -29.83
C ARG A 78 8.36 2.10 -28.43
N ASP A 79 9.56 2.37 -27.93
CA ASP A 79 9.77 2.88 -26.58
C ASP A 79 9.18 4.28 -26.36
N SER A 80 9.12 5.12 -27.39
CA SER A 80 8.47 6.43 -27.31
C SER A 80 6.96 6.29 -27.11
N GLU A 81 6.29 5.50 -27.95
CA GLU A 81 4.85 5.27 -27.87
C GLU A 81 4.49 4.57 -26.54
N ARG A 82 5.31 3.63 -26.07
CA ARG A 82 5.12 2.98 -24.76
C ARG A 82 5.18 3.97 -23.60
N ARG A 83 6.09 4.95 -23.62
CA ARG A 83 6.18 6.00 -22.59
C ARG A 83 4.97 6.94 -22.62
N GLU A 84 4.51 7.30 -23.81
CA GLU A 84 3.28 8.11 -23.98
C GLU A 84 2.05 7.35 -23.47
N ALA A 85 1.94 6.06 -23.77
CA ALA A 85 0.88 5.20 -23.28
C ALA A 85 0.92 5.00 -21.76
N PHE A 86 2.12 4.93 -21.17
CA PHE A 86 2.29 4.93 -19.73
C PHE A 86 1.73 6.22 -19.09
N ALA A 87 2.10 7.39 -19.59
CA ALA A 87 1.58 8.66 -19.07
C ALA A 87 0.05 8.75 -19.19
N ALA A 88 -0.49 8.37 -20.36
CA ALA A 88 -1.94 8.38 -20.61
C ALA A 88 -2.70 7.40 -19.69
N THR A 89 -2.16 6.19 -19.50
CA THR A 89 -2.77 5.22 -18.59
C THR A 89 -2.63 5.65 -17.13
N LEU A 90 -1.52 6.24 -16.71
CA LEU A 90 -1.36 6.75 -15.35
C LEU A 90 -2.40 7.83 -15.05
N GLN A 91 -2.60 8.77 -15.96
CA GLN A 91 -3.63 9.80 -15.82
C GLN A 91 -5.05 9.19 -15.72
N LYS A 92 -5.37 8.22 -16.58
CA LYS A 92 -6.66 7.49 -16.52
C LYS A 92 -6.84 6.71 -15.22
N LEU A 93 -5.76 6.20 -14.65
CA LEU A 93 -5.76 5.46 -13.39
C LEU A 93 -6.01 6.42 -12.22
N GLN A 94 -5.31 7.55 -12.18
CA GLN A 94 -5.51 8.60 -11.17
C GLN A 94 -6.93 9.16 -11.22
N ALA A 95 -7.46 9.46 -12.42
CA ALA A 95 -8.82 9.96 -12.57
C ALA A 95 -9.86 8.98 -12.00
N LYS A 96 -9.77 7.69 -12.33
CA LYS A 96 -10.69 6.67 -11.76
C LYS A 96 -10.57 6.55 -10.25
N ALA A 97 -9.36 6.63 -9.71
CA ALA A 97 -9.16 6.59 -8.27
C ALA A 97 -9.73 7.84 -7.58
N ALA A 98 -9.55 9.02 -8.18
CA ALA A 98 -10.11 10.28 -7.69
C ALA A 98 -11.65 10.27 -7.72
N ASP A 99 -12.27 9.70 -8.76
CA ASP A 99 -13.72 9.54 -8.85
C ASP A 99 -14.30 8.74 -7.67
N ASP A 100 -13.52 7.79 -7.13
CA ASP A 100 -13.88 6.97 -5.98
C ASP A 100 -13.43 7.57 -4.62
N GLY A 101 -12.86 8.78 -4.64
CA GLY A 101 -12.40 9.51 -3.45
C GLY A 101 -11.12 8.95 -2.84
N ALA A 102 -10.21 8.44 -3.68
CA ALA A 102 -8.86 8.10 -3.25
C ALA A 102 -8.02 9.36 -3.01
N ASP A 103 -7.02 9.24 -2.13
CA ASP A 103 -5.96 10.23 -1.95
C ASP A 103 -4.62 9.73 -2.52
N THR A 104 -4.48 8.40 -2.59
CA THR A 104 -3.24 7.75 -3.02
C THR A 104 -3.54 6.57 -3.94
N VAL A 105 -2.72 6.38 -4.97
CA VAL A 105 -2.75 5.21 -5.84
C VAL A 105 -1.40 4.51 -5.82
N ARG A 106 -1.40 3.23 -5.44
CA ARG A 106 -0.23 2.36 -5.57
C ARG A 106 -0.25 1.64 -6.90
N VAL A 107 0.71 1.94 -7.78
CA VAL A 107 0.88 1.22 -9.05
C VAL A 107 1.49 -0.15 -8.78
N LEU A 108 0.82 -1.21 -9.25
CA LEU A 108 1.27 -2.58 -9.10
C LEU A 108 2.26 -2.96 -10.20
N GLY A 109 3.28 -3.75 -9.84
CA GLY A 109 4.28 -4.26 -10.76
C GLY A 109 5.66 -4.33 -10.11
N THR A 110 6.65 -4.78 -10.86
CA THR A 110 8.05 -4.83 -10.44
C THR A 110 8.87 -3.73 -11.13
N GLY A 111 9.97 -3.33 -10.50
CA GLY A 111 10.84 -2.28 -11.03
C GLY A 111 10.33 -0.86 -10.78
N ALA A 112 10.88 0.08 -11.55
CA ALA A 112 10.56 1.50 -11.52
C ALA A 112 9.12 1.75 -12.00
N LEU A 113 8.52 2.89 -11.61
CA LEU A 113 7.12 3.22 -11.90
C LEU A 113 6.77 3.04 -13.38
N GLU A 114 7.61 3.56 -14.29
CA GLU A 114 7.41 3.52 -15.74
C GLU A 114 7.50 2.11 -16.35
N SER A 115 8.19 1.18 -15.68
CA SER A 115 8.37 -0.20 -16.14
C SER A 115 7.31 -1.17 -15.60
N ARG A 116 6.38 -0.70 -14.75
CA ARG A 116 5.37 -1.55 -14.10
C ARG A 116 4.19 -1.93 -14.99
N GLY A 117 3.95 -1.15 -16.05
CA GLY A 117 2.91 -1.46 -17.02
C GLY A 117 3.26 -2.66 -17.90
N LEU A 118 2.24 -3.37 -18.37
CA LEU A 118 2.37 -4.51 -19.27
C LEU A 118 1.96 -4.08 -20.67
N CYS A 119 2.84 -4.26 -21.67
CA CYS A 119 2.49 -4.06 -23.07
C CYS A 119 2.32 -5.41 -23.77
N ASN A 120 1.14 -5.67 -24.32
CA ASN A 120 0.81 -6.92 -25.01
C ASN A 120 -0.19 -6.64 -26.14
N ASN A 121 0.03 -7.20 -27.35
CA ASN A 121 -0.85 -7.07 -28.51
C ASN A 121 -1.29 -5.62 -28.79
N ASP A 122 -0.32 -4.70 -28.85
CA ASP A 122 -0.53 -3.25 -29.06
C ASP A 122 -1.48 -2.57 -28.05
N MET A 123 -1.55 -3.15 -26.85
CA MET A 123 -2.27 -2.60 -25.70
C MET A 123 -1.31 -2.45 -24.52
N PHE A 124 -1.22 -1.23 -23.99
CA PHE A 124 -0.55 -0.96 -22.73
C PHE A 124 -1.56 -1.05 -21.59
N GLN A 125 -1.24 -1.83 -20.57
CA GLN A 125 -2.05 -2.06 -19.39
C GLN A 125 -1.31 -1.53 -18.16
N LEU A 126 -2.00 -0.73 -17.35
CA LEU A 126 -1.53 -0.29 -16.05
C LEU A 126 -2.54 -0.69 -14.97
N THR A 127 -2.04 -1.25 -13.86
CA THR A 127 -2.88 -1.69 -12.74
C THR A 127 -2.45 -0.97 -11.47
N GLY A 128 -3.41 -0.47 -10.69
CA GLY A 128 -3.14 0.14 -9.39
C GLY A 128 -4.19 -0.20 -8.35
N VAL A 129 -3.84 0.03 -7.09
CA VAL A 129 -4.75 -0.07 -5.94
C VAL A 129 -4.90 1.32 -5.37
N ALA A 130 -6.14 1.78 -5.23
CA ALA A 130 -6.41 3.09 -4.64
C ALA A 130 -6.68 2.96 -3.14
N PHE A 131 -6.18 3.96 -2.43
CA PHE A 131 -6.28 4.09 -0.99
C PHE A 131 -6.84 5.47 -0.66
N ARG A 132 -7.65 5.51 0.38
CA ARG A 132 -8.04 6.75 1.04
C ARG A 132 -7.36 6.81 2.39
N GLU A 133 -6.80 7.94 2.74
CA GLU A 133 -6.31 8.15 4.09
C GLU A 133 -7.51 8.08 5.03
N GLU A 134 -7.51 7.09 5.91
CA GLU A 134 -8.48 7.09 6.99
C GLU A 134 -7.88 8.03 8.02
N ASN A 135 -8.40 9.25 8.05
CA ASN A 135 -8.13 10.18 9.14
C ASN A 135 -8.81 9.59 10.39
N ILE A 136 -8.18 8.56 10.94
CA ILE A 136 -8.37 8.20 12.33
C ILE A 136 -7.76 9.41 13.03
N GLN A 137 -8.59 10.45 13.23
CA GLN A 137 -8.49 11.21 14.44
C GLN A 137 -8.48 10.14 15.52
N GLN A 138 -7.27 9.77 15.97
CA GLN A 138 -7.10 9.26 17.30
C GLN A 138 -7.96 10.22 18.12
N ASN A 139 -9.03 9.71 18.70
CA ASN A 139 -9.71 10.37 19.80
C ASN A 139 -8.64 10.54 20.90
N GLN A 140 -7.71 11.48 20.73
CA GLN A 140 -7.26 12.32 21.80
C GLN A 140 -8.53 13.01 22.25
N ALA A 141 -9.05 12.52 23.36
CA ALA A 141 -10.13 13.10 24.12
C ALA A 141 -10.04 14.62 24.02
N SER A 142 -10.95 15.21 23.25
CA SER A 142 -11.28 16.62 23.40
C SER A 142 -12.10 16.75 24.68
N GLY A 143 -11.44 16.51 25.82
CA GLY A 143 -11.81 17.03 27.12
C GLY A 143 -11.00 18.29 27.31
N GLY A 144 -11.69 19.42 27.45
CA GLY A 144 -11.07 20.73 27.65
C GLY A 144 -10.34 20.85 28.98
N ALA A 145 -9.94 22.11 29.25
CA ALA A 145 -9.26 22.63 30.42
C ALA A 145 -7.72 22.50 30.34
N GLY A 146 -6.94 23.58 30.35
CA GLY A 146 -7.15 24.80 31.14
C GLY A 146 -6.81 24.50 32.60
N SER A 147 -5.51 24.39 32.90
CA SER A 147 -4.90 24.54 34.23
C SER A 147 -5.67 24.00 35.44
N GLY A 148 -5.47 22.70 35.75
CA GLY A 148 -5.77 22.09 37.05
C GLY A 148 -5.20 20.66 37.19
N PRO A 149 -3.88 20.45 37.32
CA PRO A 149 -3.24 19.17 36.97
C PRO A 149 -3.41 17.99 37.96
N GLN A 150 -4.35 18.00 38.90
CA GLN A 150 -4.55 16.86 39.81
C GLN A 150 -6.02 16.43 39.97
N THR A 151 -6.96 17.38 40.04
CA THR A 151 -8.39 17.08 40.18
C THR A 151 -8.99 16.45 38.92
N ASP A 152 -8.55 16.88 37.74
CA ASP A 152 -9.08 16.35 36.47
C ASP A 152 -8.65 14.89 36.24
N SER A 153 -7.46 14.51 36.73
CA SER A 153 -6.97 13.13 36.66
C SER A 153 -7.72 12.16 37.58
N LEU A 154 -8.21 12.66 38.72
CA LEU A 154 -8.97 11.85 39.67
C LEU A 154 -10.39 11.61 39.18
N THR A 155 -11.06 12.65 38.68
CA THR A 155 -12.40 12.54 38.09
C THR A 155 -12.41 11.59 36.90
N ALA A 156 -11.43 11.72 35.99
CA ALA A 156 -11.30 10.82 34.84
C ALA A 156 -11.09 9.34 35.25
N ARG A 157 -10.28 9.09 36.29
CA ARG A 157 -10.06 7.73 36.81
C ARG A 157 -11.30 7.13 37.48
N LEU A 158 -12.10 7.97 38.15
CA LEU A 158 -13.35 7.52 38.78
C LEU A 158 -14.42 7.20 37.71
N GLU A 159 -14.50 7.98 36.65
CA GLU A 159 -15.39 7.71 35.51
C GLU A 159 -15.00 6.42 34.77
N GLU A 160 -13.69 6.13 34.64
CA GLU A 160 -13.22 4.87 34.07
C GLU A 160 -13.67 3.66 34.91
N LEU A 161 -13.52 3.72 36.25
CA LEU A 161 -13.96 2.65 37.16
C LEU A 161 -15.46 2.42 37.09
N ASP A 162 -16.27 3.49 36.97
CA ASP A 162 -17.73 3.39 36.86
C ASP A 162 -18.12 2.68 35.54
N SER A 163 -17.45 3.04 34.44
CA SER A 163 -17.66 2.36 33.15
C SER A 163 -17.30 0.87 33.18
N LEU A 164 -16.30 0.48 33.96
CA LEU A 164 -15.92 -0.93 34.13
C LEU A 164 -16.95 -1.71 34.96
N GLN A 165 -17.54 -1.07 35.97
CA GLN A 165 -18.61 -1.65 36.78
C GLN A 165 -19.91 -1.80 35.97
N GLU A 166 -20.31 -0.77 35.21
CA GLU A 166 -21.51 -0.82 34.34
C GLU A 166 -21.44 -1.92 33.29
N ARG A 167 -20.23 -2.21 32.79
CA ARG A 167 -19.95 -3.29 31.84
C ARG A 167 -19.83 -4.67 32.50
N GLY A 168 -19.94 -4.75 33.83
CA GLY A 168 -19.80 -5.98 34.61
C GLY A 168 -18.40 -6.58 34.56
N LEU A 169 -17.38 -5.79 34.24
CA LEU A 169 -15.98 -6.23 34.15
C LEU A 169 -15.30 -6.32 35.52
N ILE A 170 -15.86 -5.63 36.52
CA ILE A 170 -15.44 -5.68 37.91
C ILE A 170 -16.68 -5.85 38.81
N SER A 171 -16.49 -6.52 39.95
CA SER A 171 -17.51 -6.64 40.99
C SER A 171 -17.64 -5.36 41.82
N GLU A 172 -18.77 -5.18 42.50
CA GLU A 172 -19.01 -4.03 43.39
C GLU A 172 -17.96 -3.91 44.50
N SER A 173 -17.47 -5.03 45.03
CA SER A 173 -16.38 -5.03 46.01
C SER A 173 -15.04 -4.56 45.44
N GLU A 174 -14.73 -4.93 44.19
CA GLU A 174 -13.51 -4.49 43.50
C GLU A 174 -13.58 -2.99 43.16
N TYR A 175 -14.75 -2.51 42.76
CA TYR A 175 -15.00 -1.09 42.54
C TYR A 175 -14.75 -0.26 43.80
N GLN A 176 -15.29 -0.68 44.96
CA GLN A 176 -15.09 0.05 46.22
C GLN A 176 -13.62 0.11 46.63
N GLN A 177 -12.88 -1.00 46.46
CA GLN A 177 -11.46 -1.05 46.78
C GLN A 177 -10.61 -0.14 45.88
N LEU A 178 -10.87 -0.14 44.57
CA LEU A 178 -10.17 0.70 43.60
C LEU A 178 -10.51 2.18 43.79
N ARG A 179 -11.76 2.49 44.14
CA ARG A 179 -12.19 3.85 44.46
C ARG A 179 -11.46 4.40 45.68
N GLU A 180 -11.33 3.62 46.76
CA GLU A 180 -10.56 4.03 47.94
C GLU A 180 -9.08 4.23 47.61
N GLN A 181 -8.49 3.36 46.78
CA GLN A 181 -7.11 3.51 46.33
C GLN A 181 -6.90 4.80 45.54
N VAL A 182 -7.78 5.11 44.58
CA VAL A 182 -7.70 6.35 43.78
C VAL A 182 -7.87 7.59 44.65
N LEU A 183 -8.74 7.54 45.67
CA LEU A 183 -8.92 8.64 46.62
C LEU A 183 -7.72 8.82 47.55
N ASN A 184 -7.06 7.74 47.96
CA ASN A 184 -5.84 7.78 48.78
C ASN A 184 -4.62 8.27 47.99
N ASP A 185 -4.49 7.92 46.72
CA ASP A 185 -3.37 8.36 45.86
C ASP A 185 -3.37 9.88 45.58
N ALA A 186 -4.49 10.57 45.87
CA ALA A 186 -4.65 12.01 45.63
C ALA A 186 -4.34 12.89 46.85
N TYR A 187 -4.04 12.30 48.02
CA TYR A 187 -3.68 13.00 49.26
C TYR A 187 -2.30 12.59 49.76
#